data_AF-A0A7C5ABF6-F1
#
_entry.id   AF-A0A7C5ABF6-F1
#
_cell.length_a   1.000
_cell.length_b   1.000
_cell.length_c   1.000
_cell.angle_alpha   90.00
_cell.angle_beta   90.00
_cell.angle_gamma   90.00
#
_symmetry.space_group_name_H-M   'P 1'
#
loop_
_entity.id
_entity.type
_entity.pdbx_description
1 polymer ?
#
loop_
_entity_poly.entity_id
_entity_poly.type
_entity_poly.pdbx_seq_one_letter_code
_entity_poly.pdbx_strand_id
1 'polypeptide(L)'
;MAARHDPTQSVWRTVLPAEKLPTGSMAHVKPDGHHILLLRDEDGNVRALDNRCPHEGYSLAQGDLKGQALTCSWHNWKFDIRTGRCLLGGEGVRSFPTRIEGEMIEVDLAPLDPEVLKEGILSSFHEGLSKHENDRAIRDGIRWIEAGFSPWELLSEIGYHDALHAEYGTSHALAAAADWGRYLDRLPGAEAMYAIAPAIDMCGEECQRLPRRERPRAKPGGTLETIRAAAEAEDAREAEALLLGAIDAGVAPQTIESWLSDLFADHFNGFGHTLIYLMKAHELFEKTNWRHARDIFGALLYRYVVSTREDTLPYMKPYADRLAALEPELAALHEGLVGNEKFDGDRLAFSVLDGNAKEALDALEEALRAGADIPSMARGLVAAAAQRFLRFDPKVEADQDVAETWIWVTHRFTYASAVRTVVERLNSPSAIRYLFHALAFIHTGRRMDQPRPERDRFLPAPGTVEDMLAAIRGGDRIGAVNQALGLLEAGEAATLRRALESFLLEDPAIRPIVWTHLLKTVTAAWDEYDHVHGHPDGNAAVLAAVRMLASHPRERSLNGQVRTALRWVVEGIIPKKLTQ
;
A
#
# COMPACT_ATOMS: atom_id res chain seq x y z
N MET A 1 -16.39 -25.34 15.43
CA MET A 1 -15.97 -25.67 16.81
C MET A 1 -16.83 -24.85 17.76
N ALA A 2 -17.32 -25.42 18.86
CA ALA A 2 -17.98 -24.61 19.91
C ALA A 2 -16.95 -23.59 20.43
N ALA A 3 -17.36 -22.32 20.57
CA ALA A 3 -16.49 -21.24 21.02
C ALA A 3 -15.87 -21.63 22.37
N ARG A 4 -14.56 -21.93 22.35
CA ARG A 4 -13.81 -22.28 23.55
C ARG A 4 -13.71 -21.02 24.39
N HIS A 5 -14.59 -20.92 25.40
CA HIS A 5 -14.50 -19.91 26.45
C HIS A 5 -13.21 -20.14 27.23
N ASP A 6 -12.56 -19.08 27.70
CA ASP A 6 -11.53 -19.20 28.72
C ASP A 6 -12.22 -19.64 30.03
N PRO A 7 -12.09 -20.91 30.46
CA PRO A 7 -12.79 -21.40 31.65
C PRO A 7 -12.21 -20.82 32.95
N THR A 8 -11.12 -20.04 32.87
CA THR A 8 -10.48 -19.41 34.03
C THR A 8 -11.06 -18.04 34.37
N GLN A 9 -11.97 -17.49 33.54
CA GLN A 9 -12.56 -16.16 33.72
C GLN A 9 -14.09 -16.12 33.60
N SER A 10 -14.82 -17.16 34.01
CA SER A 10 -16.29 -17.15 33.94
C SER A 10 -16.92 -15.94 34.65
N VAL A 11 -17.81 -15.25 33.96
CA VAL A 11 -18.56 -14.08 34.44
C VAL A 11 -20.05 -14.35 34.32
N TRP A 12 -20.58 -15.16 35.22
CA TRP A 12 -22.02 -15.48 35.25
C TRP A 12 -22.85 -14.27 35.66
N ARG A 13 -23.94 -14.03 34.94
CA ARG A 13 -24.95 -13.02 35.23
C ARG A 13 -26.34 -13.61 35.17
N THR A 14 -27.09 -13.42 36.24
CA THR A 14 -28.52 -13.72 36.30
C THR A 14 -29.30 -12.72 35.44
N VAL A 15 -30.06 -13.20 34.46
CA VAL A 15 -30.66 -12.33 33.42
C VAL A 15 -32.17 -12.38 33.33
N LEU A 16 -32.80 -13.54 33.56
CA LEU A 16 -34.24 -13.71 33.38
C LEU A 16 -34.74 -14.93 34.16
N PRO A 17 -35.91 -14.89 34.81
CA PRO A 17 -36.57 -16.09 35.33
C PRO A 17 -36.86 -17.09 34.19
N ALA A 18 -36.61 -18.38 34.42
CA ALA A 18 -36.72 -19.42 33.39
C ALA A 18 -38.14 -19.55 32.81
N GLU A 19 -39.16 -19.31 33.64
CA GLU A 19 -40.59 -19.30 33.26
C GLU A 19 -40.96 -18.18 32.28
N LYS A 20 -40.20 -17.08 32.26
CA LYS A 20 -40.44 -15.92 31.36
C LYS A 20 -39.87 -16.12 29.96
N LEU A 21 -39.24 -17.27 29.69
CA LEU A 21 -38.79 -17.68 28.38
C LEU A 21 -39.40 -19.05 28.02
N PRO A 22 -40.68 -19.12 27.61
CA PRO A 22 -41.31 -20.36 27.16
C PRO A 22 -40.59 -21.00 25.96
N THR A 23 -40.80 -22.30 25.75
CA THR A 23 -40.28 -23.03 24.58
C THR A 23 -40.70 -22.36 23.27
N GLY A 24 -39.76 -22.16 22.35
CA GLY A 24 -39.96 -21.48 21.06
C GLY A 24 -39.99 -19.96 21.14
N SER A 25 -39.77 -19.36 22.31
CA SER A 25 -39.76 -17.91 22.49
C SER A 25 -38.35 -17.33 22.54
N MET A 26 -38.28 -16.00 22.38
CA MET A 26 -37.06 -15.21 22.42
C MET A 26 -37.24 -14.02 23.35
N ALA A 27 -36.17 -13.62 24.03
CA ALA A 27 -36.14 -12.43 24.88
C ALA A 27 -34.80 -11.68 24.72
N HIS A 28 -34.87 -10.36 24.59
CA HIS A 28 -33.69 -9.50 24.61
C HIS A 28 -33.42 -9.01 26.04
N VAL A 29 -32.23 -9.27 26.54
CA VAL A 29 -31.76 -8.83 27.87
C VAL A 29 -30.47 -8.02 27.73
N LYS A 30 -30.18 -7.17 28.72
CA LYS A 30 -29.02 -6.26 28.70
C LYS A 30 -28.15 -6.31 29.96
N PRO A 31 -27.61 -7.49 30.36
CA PRO A 31 -26.70 -7.56 31.50
C PRO A 31 -25.41 -6.79 31.20
N ASP A 32 -24.95 -5.96 32.14
CA ASP A 32 -23.70 -5.20 32.02
C ASP A 32 -23.54 -4.47 30.67
N GLY A 33 -24.65 -3.96 30.11
CA GLY A 33 -24.68 -3.28 28.80
C GLY A 33 -24.57 -4.18 27.57
N HIS A 34 -24.35 -5.49 27.72
CA HIS A 34 -24.29 -6.44 26.61
C HIS A 34 -25.68 -6.76 26.08
N HIS A 35 -25.87 -6.60 24.77
CA HIS A 35 -27.13 -6.94 24.11
C HIS A 35 -27.22 -8.45 23.86
N ILE A 36 -27.96 -9.18 24.69
CA ILE A 36 -28.04 -10.65 24.60
C ILE A 36 -29.44 -11.07 24.17
N LEU A 37 -29.51 -11.93 23.15
CA LEU A 37 -30.70 -12.64 22.75
C LEU A 37 -30.74 -13.99 23.47
N LEU A 38 -31.68 -14.14 24.40
CA LEU A 38 -32.07 -15.42 24.96
C LEU A 38 -33.10 -16.07 24.07
N LEU A 39 -32.99 -17.37 23.87
CA LEU A 39 -34.00 -18.17 23.19
C LEU A 39 -34.11 -19.55 23.86
N ARG A 40 -35.32 -20.12 23.85
CA ARG A 40 -35.53 -21.51 24.27
C ARG A 40 -35.91 -22.32 23.05
N ASP A 41 -35.08 -23.28 22.66
CA ASP A 41 -35.36 -24.13 21.50
C ASP A 41 -36.50 -25.12 21.77
N GLU A 42 -36.95 -25.81 20.72
CA GLU A 42 -38.06 -26.77 20.80
C GLU A 42 -37.76 -27.96 21.74
N ASP A 43 -36.49 -28.26 21.96
CA ASP A 43 -36.02 -29.30 22.89
C ASP A 43 -35.97 -28.78 24.36
N GLY A 44 -36.32 -27.52 24.59
CA GLY A 44 -36.35 -26.89 25.91
C GLY A 44 -35.02 -26.31 26.38
N ASN A 45 -33.96 -26.38 25.58
CA ASN A 45 -32.66 -25.84 25.93
C ASN A 45 -32.66 -24.32 25.81
N VAL A 46 -32.11 -23.65 26.84
CA VAL A 46 -31.84 -22.21 26.78
C VAL A 46 -30.55 -21.99 26.00
N ARG A 47 -30.55 -20.98 25.14
CA ARG A 47 -29.37 -20.53 24.39
C ARG A 47 -29.28 -19.02 24.45
N ALA A 48 -28.06 -18.51 24.38
CA ALA A 48 -27.78 -17.07 24.36
C ALA A 48 -26.87 -16.73 23.18
N LEU A 49 -27.26 -15.71 22.41
CA LEU A 49 -26.49 -15.14 21.30
C LEU A 49 -26.33 -13.62 21.49
N ASP A 50 -25.37 -12.98 20.82
CA ASP A 50 -25.39 -11.52 20.72
C ASP A 50 -26.66 -11.12 19.97
N ASN A 51 -27.39 -10.14 20.49
CA ASN A 51 -28.64 -9.69 19.87
C ASN A 51 -28.39 -8.83 18.63
N ARG A 52 -27.17 -8.35 18.39
CA ARG A 52 -26.84 -7.57 17.19
C ARG A 52 -26.42 -8.50 16.07
N CYS A 53 -27.13 -8.44 14.95
CA CYS A 53 -26.73 -9.13 13.73
C CYS A 53 -25.31 -8.67 13.34
N PRO A 54 -24.34 -9.57 13.12
CA PRO A 54 -22.97 -9.19 12.78
C PRO A 54 -22.86 -8.45 11.45
N HIS A 55 -23.87 -8.51 10.57
CA HIS A 55 -23.91 -7.76 9.31
C HIS A 55 -23.93 -6.23 9.54
N GLU A 56 -25.04 -5.70 10.07
CA GLU A 56 -25.26 -4.25 10.25
C GLU A 56 -25.91 -3.91 11.62
N GLY A 57 -25.85 -4.83 12.59
CA GLY A 57 -26.24 -4.56 13.98
C GLY A 57 -27.73 -4.63 14.30
N TYR A 58 -28.61 -4.98 13.35
CA TYR A 58 -30.05 -5.13 13.61
C TYR A 58 -30.36 -6.12 14.72
N SER A 59 -31.41 -5.84 15.50
CA SER A 59 -31.82 -6.66 16.63
C SER A 59 -32.35 -8.03 16.18
N LEU A 60 -31.61 -9.09 16.46
CA LEU A 60 -32.00 -10.48 16.17
C LEU A 60 -33.23 -10.94 16.97
N ALA A 61 -33.53 -10.31 18.11
CA ALA A 61 -34.77 -10.53 18.86
C ALA A 61 -36.03 -10.12 18.07
N GLN A 62 -35.88 -9.28 17.04
CA GLN A 62 -36.96 -8.94 16.11
C GLN A 62 -36.96 -9.86 14.87
N GLY A 63 -36.11 -10.88 14.86
CA GLY A 63 -36.01 -11.92 13.86
C GLY A 63 -37.08 -13.00 13.99
N ASP A 64 -36.99 -13.99 13.11
CA ASP A 64 -37.85 -15.18 13.11
C ASP A 64 -37.04 -16.42 13.53
N LEU A 65 -37.51 -17.11 14.57
CA LEU A 65 -36.98 -18.41 14.99
C LEU A 65 -37.81 -19.54 14.36
N LYS A 66 -37.17 -20.41 13.57
CA LYS A 66 -37.79 -21.61 12.98
C LYS A 66 -36.87 -22.82 13.17
N GLY A 67 -37.30 -23.77 14.00
CA GLY A 67 -36.47 -24.90 14.41
C GLY A 67 -35.16 -24.42 15.03
N GLN A 68 -34.03 -24.80 14.42
CA GLN A 68 -32.68 -24.44 14.89
C GLN A 68 -32.08 -23.22 14.15
N ALA A 69 -32.87 -22.51 13.35
CA ALA A 69 -32.43 -21.37 12.55
C ALA A 69 -33.11 -20.07 13.00
N LEU A 70 -32.28 -19.07 13.32
CA LEU A 70 -32.70 -17.71 13.60
C LEU A 70 -32.45 -16.82 12.39
N THR A 71 -33.49 -16.17 11.87
CA THR A 71 -33.42 -15.32 10.68
C THR A 71 -33.50 -13.85 11.08
N CYS A 72 -32.50 -13.05 10.69
CA CYS A 72 -32.52 -11.60 10.87
C CYS A 72 -33.55 -10.96 9.93
N SER A 73 -34.44 -10.13 10.48
CA SER A 73 -35.52 -9.47 9.72
C SER A 73 -35.06 -8.38 8.76
N TRP A 74 -33.80 -7.94 8.84
CA TRP A 74 -33.30 -6.89 7.95
C TRP A 74 -32.83 -7.45 6.60
N HIS A 75 -31.76 -8.25 6.61
CA HIS A 75 -31.11 -8.75 5.40
C HIS A 75 -31.18 -10.29 5.27
N ASN A 76 -32.08 -10.94 6.03
CA ASN A 76 -32.38 -12.37 5.93
C ASN A 76 -31.19 -13.32 6.21
N TRP A 77 -30.16 -12.83 6.90
CA TRP A 77 -29.06 -13.65 7.42
C TRP A 77 -29.61 -14.68 8.40
N LYS A 78 -29.10 -15.90 8.34
CA LYS A 78 -29.60 -17.03 9.12
C LYS A 78 -28.50 -17.58 10.00
N PHE A 79 -28.80 -17.82 11.26
CA PHE A 79 -27.84 -18.32 12.24
C PHE A 79 -28.33 -19.64 12.84
N ASP A 80 -27.45 -20.63 12.92
CA ASP A 80 -27.70 -21.83 13.72
C ASP A 80 -27.68 -21.43 15.20
N ILE A 81 -28.79 -21.57 15.90
CA ILE A 81 -28.94 -21.09 17.28
C ILE A 81 -28.03 -21.79 18.29
N ARG A 82 -27.51 -22.96 17.94
CA ARG A 82 -26.69 -23.81 18.82
C ARG A 82 -25.25 -23.39 18.79
N THR A 83 -24.81 -22.88 17.65
CA THR A 83 -23.40 -22.57 17.38
C THR A 83 -23.15 -21.09 17.13
N GLY A 84 -24.20 -20.33 16.76
CA GLY A 84 -24.10 -18.96 16.26
C GLY A 84 -23.63 -18.86 14.81
N ARG A 85 -23.28 -19.97 14.15
CA ARG A 85 -22.74 -19.97 12.78
C ARG A 85 -23.76 -19.40 11.80
N CYS A 86 -23.32 -18.49 10.93
CA CYS A 86 -24.14 -18.06 9.80
C CYS A 86 -24.29 -19.19 8.77
N LEU A 87 -25.52 -19.55 8.47
CA LEU A 87 -25.90 -20.61 7.54
C LEU A 87 -25.72 -20.20 6.07
N LEU A 88 -25.53 -18.91 5.79
CA LEU A 88 -25.28 -18.37 4.46
C LEU A 88 -23.79 -18.20 4.14
N GLY A 89 -22.89 -18.60 5.04
CA GLY A 89 -21.45 -18.46 4.85
C GLY A 89 -20.88 -17.08 5.16
N GLY A 90 -21.63 -16.22 5.85
CA GLY A 90 -21.12 -14.95 6.41
C GLY A 90 -20.57 -15.12 7.84
N GLU A 91 -20.29 -14.00 8.50
CA GLU A 91 -19.86 -14.01 9.90
C GLU A 91 -20.93 -14.61 10.83
N GLY A 92 -20.53 -15.49 11.75
CA GLY A 92 -21.41 -16.00 12.80
C GLY A 92 -21.70 -14.96 13.89
N VAL A 93 -22.81 -15.11 14.59
CA VAL A 93 -23.10 -14.34 15.80
C VAL A 93 -22.46 -15.02 17.00
N ARG A 94 -21.92 -14.24 17.95
CA ARG A 94 -21.33 -14.78 19.17
C ARG A 94 -22.38 -15.56 19.97
N SER A 95 -22.03 -16.75 20.43
CA SER A 95 -22.81 -17.52 21.39
C SER A 95 -22.22 -17.41 22.80
N PHE A 96 -23.09 -17.46 23.80
CA PHE A 96 -22.72 -17.37 25.21
C PHE A 96 -23.20 -18.62 25.95
N PRO A 97 -22.37 -19.21 26.83
CA PRO A 97 -22.78 -20.29 27.70
C PRO A 97 -23.95 -19.85 28.58
N THR A 98 -24.89 -20.75 28.76
CA THR A 98 -26.06 -20.54 29.59
C THR A 98 -26.20 -21.66 30.60
N ARG A 99 -26.72 -21.34 31.77
CA ARG A 99 -27.16 -22.33 32.75
C ARG A 99 -28.46 -21.88 33.40
N ILE A 100 -29.15 -22.83 34.02
CA ILE A 100 -30.27 -22.54 34.92
C ILE A 100 -29.77 -22.86 36.33
N GLU A 101 -29.73 -21.84 37.19
CA GLU A 101 -29.41 -21.98 38.61
C GLU A 101 -30.67 -21.63 39.41
N GLY A 102 -31.22 -22.63 40.10
CA GLY A 102 -32.56 -22.53 40.70
C GLY A 102 -33.63 -22.28 39.63
N GLU A 103 -34.32 -21.15 39.72
CA GLU A 103 -35.38 -20.73 38.78
C GLU A 103 -34.92 -19.66 37.79
N MET A 104 -33.62 -19.32 37.79
CA MET A 104 -33.08 -18.22 37.01
C MET A 104 -32.18 -18.69 35.88
N ILE A 105 -32.31 -18.05 34.72
CA ILE A 105 -31.35 -18.18 33.62
C ILE A 105 -30.15 -17.30 33.93
N GLU A 106 -28.97 -17.89 33.80
CA GLU A 106 -27.70 -17.19 33.84
C GLU A 106 -26.95 -17.32 32.52
N VAL A 107 -26.21 -16.27 32.15
CA VAL A 107 -25.36 -16.20 30.96
C VAL A 107 -23.93 -15.91 31.39
N ASP A 108 -22.97 -16.63 30.84
CA ASP A 108 -21.54 -16.33 31.02
C ASP A 108 -21.11 -15.27 30.00
N LEU A 109 -20.70 -14.10 30.50
CA LEU A 109 -20.24 -12.97 29.69
C LEU A 109 -18.71 -12.90 29.55
N ALA A 110 -17.98 -13.93 30.00
CA ALA A 110 -16.53 -13.99 29.88
C ALA A 110 -16.08 -13.68 28.44
N PRO A 111 -15.03 -12.85 28.24
CA PRO A 111 -14.52 -12.58 26.90
C PRO A 111 -14.10 -13.88 26.21
N LEU A 112 -14.10 -13.87 24.88
CA LEU A 112 -13.52 -14.97 24.13
C LEU A 112 -12.02 -15.04 24.39
N ASP A 113 -11.46 -16.25 24.34
CA ASP A 113 -10.02 -16.44 24.24
C ASP A 113 -9.46 -15.53 23.13
N PRO A 114 -8.40 -14.73 23.40
CA PRO A 114 -7.88 -13.77 22.43
C PRO A 114 -7.48 -14.39 21.09
N GLU A 115 -6.95 -15.62 21.07
CA GLU A 115 -6.56 -16.28 19.82
C GLU A 115 -7.78 -16.70 19.00
N VAL A 116 -8.84 -17.19 19.67
CA VAL A 116 -10.12 -17.49 19.01
C VAL A 116 -10.75 -16.23 18.42
N LEU A 117 -10.70 -15.11 19.16
CA LEU A 117 -11.19 -13.82 18.67
C LEU A 117 -10.39 -13.35 17.46
N LYS A 118 -9.05 -13.44 17.53
CA LYS A 118 -8.11 -13.07 16.48
C LYS A 118 -8.38 -13.85 15.18
N GLU A 119 -8.49 -15.18 15.27
CA GLU A 119 -8.77 -16.05 14.12
C GLU A 119 -10.13 -15.73 13.49
N GLY A 120 -11.17 -15.52 14.32
CA GLY A 120 -12.51 -15.17 13.84
C GLY A 120 -12.56 -13.84 13.10
N ILE A 121 -11.94 -12.79 13.67
CA ILE A 121 -11.87 -11.46 13.05
C ILE A 121 -11.09 -11.54 11.74
N LEU A 122 -9.90 -12.13 11.72
CA LEU A 122 -9.08 -12.20 10.49
C LEU A 122 -9.73 -13.01 9.40
N SER A 123 -10.37 -14.13 9.73
CA SER A 123 -11.12 -14.91 8.74
C SER A 123 -12.22 -14.08 8.09
N SER A 124 -12.94 -13.27 8.88
CA SER A 124 -13.99 -12.39 8.36
C SER A 124 -13.43 -11.21 7.57
N PHE A 125 -12.35 -10.61 8.06
CA PHE A 125 -11.63 -9.51 7.41
C PHE A 125 -11.13 -9.88 6.03
N HIS A 126 -10.41 -11.01 5.91
CA HIS A 126 -9.90 -11.52 4.62
C HIS A 126 -11.00 -11.88 3.63
N GLU A 127 -12.14 -12.36 4.13
CA GLU A 127 -13.31 -12.58 3.27
C GLU A 127 -13.90 -11.26 2.77
N GLY A 128 -13.95 -10.23 3.64
CA GLY A 128 -14.34 -8.87 3.27
C GLY A 128 -13.46 -8.30 2.16
N LEU A 129 -12.13 -8.40 2.31
CA LEU A 129 -11.18 -8.03 1.25
C LEU A 129 -11.44 -8.80 -0.06
N SER A 130 -11.56 -10.12 0.03
CA SER A 130 -11.75 -10.99 -1.15
C SER A 130 -13.04 -10.70 -1.91
N LYS A 131 -14.08 -10.20 -1.24
CA LYS A 131 -15.37 -9.87 -1.86
C LYS A 131 -15.55 -8.38 -2.15
N HIS A 132 -14.61 -7.54 -1.71
CA HIS A 132 -14.72 -6.08 -1.73
C HIS A 132 -15.91 -5.58 -0.89
N GLU A 133 -16.14 -6.21 0.27
CA GLU A 133 -17.13 -5.80 1.29
C GLU A 133 -16.43 -4.88 2.30
N ASN A 134 -16.20 -3.61 1.92
CA ASN A 134 -15.41 -2.66 2.72
C ASN A 134 -16.02 -2.39 4.10
N ASP A 135 -17.35 -2.30 4.18
CA ASP A 135 -18.09 -2.15 5.43
C ASP A 135 -17.77 -3.27 6.42
N ARG A 136 -17.72 -4.51 5.94
CA ARG A 136 -17.33 -5.68 6.72
C ARG A 136 -15.87 -5.60 7.17
N ALA A 137 -14.95 -5.37 6.25
CA ALA A 137 -13.53 -5.31 6.56
C ALA A 137 -13.21 -4.15 7.53
N ILE A 138 -13.85 -2.99 7.36
CA ILE A 138 -13.71 -1.84 8.27
C ILE A 138 -14.26 -2.19 9.65
N ARG A 139 -15.46 -2.80 9.74
CA ARG A 139 -16.03 -3.25 11.03
C ARG A 139 -15.09 -4.22 11.74
N ASP A 140 -14.52 -5.16 11.02
CA ASP A 140 -13.59 -6.15 11.58
C ASP A 140 -12.27 -5.51 12.03
N GLY A 141 -11.79 -4.49 11.30
CA GLY A 141 -10.66 -3.67 11.73
C GLY A 141 -10.93 -2.85 12.99
N ILE A 142 -12.13 -2.28 13.14
CA ILE A 142 -12.54 -1.60 14.39
C ILE A 142 -12.53 -2.60 15.54
N ARG A 143 -13.11 -3.80 15.35
CA ARG A 143 -13.14 -4.85 16.39
C ARG A 143 -11.75 -5.33 16.77
N TRP A 144 -10.84 -5.41 15.80
CA TRP A 144 -9.44 -5.74 16.02
C TRP A 144 -8.78 -4.75 16.98
N ILE A 145 -8.94 -3.45 16.72
CA ILE A 145 -8.33 -2.38 17.51
C ILE A 145 -8.99 -2.29 18.90
N GLU A 146 -10.32 -2.38 18.99
CA GLU A 146 -11.06 -2.38 20.27
C GLU A 146 -10.73 -3.61 21.14
N ALA A 147 -10.34 -4.72 20.52
CA ALA A 147 -9.83 -5.89 21.23
C ALA A 147 -8.38 -5.72 21.73
N GLY A 148 -7.75 -4.56 21.48
CA GLY A 148 -6.39 -4.24 21.90
C GLY A 148 -5.29 -4.75 20.97
N PHE A 149 -5.64 -5.27 19.79
CA PHE A 149 -4.65 -5.71 18.82
C PHE A 149 -4.09 -4.53 18.01
N SER A 150 -2.83 -4.66 17.56
CA SER A 150 -2.11 -3.58 16.90
C SER A 150 -2.70 -3.25 15.52
N PRO A 151 -2.96 -1.97 15.19
CA PRO A 151 -3.38 -1.57 13.84
C PRO A 151 -2.32 -1.88 12.77
N TRP A 152 -1.02 -1.89 13.14
CA TRP A 152 0.05 -2.29 12.23
C TRP A 152 -0.05 -3.77 11.83
N GLU A 153 -0.50 -4.64 12.73
CA GLU A 153 -0.75 -6.04 12.36
C GLU A 153 -1.85 -6.14 11.32
N LEU A 154 -2.91 -5.33 11.41
CA LEU A 154 -4.00 -5.33 10.43
C LEU A 154 -3.53 -4.85 9.05
N LEU A 155 -2.68 -3.82 8.98
CA LEU A 155 -2.04 -3.39 7.72
C LEU A 155 -1.13 -4.48 7.13
N SER A 156 -0.42 -5.23 7.97
CA SER A 156 0.36 -6.39 7.54
C SER A 156 -0.52 -7.53 7.02
N GLU A 157 -1.72 -7.73 7.57
CA GLU A 157 -2.71 -8.66 7.03
C GLU A 157 -3.21 -8.24 5.64
N ILE A 158 -3.38 -6.94 5.38
CA ILE A 158 -3.68 -6.43 4.03
C ILE A 158 -2.54 -6.76 3.06
N GLY A 159 -1.29 -6.47 3.43
CA GLY A 159 -0.12 -6.83 2.62
C GLY A 159 0.04 -8.34 2.38
N TYR A 160 -0.34 -9.15 3.37
CA TYR A 160 -0.38 -10.61 3.25
C TYR A 160 -1.47 -11.08 2.30
N HIS A 161 -2.68 -10.52 2.39
CA HIS A 161 -3.78 -10.83 1.47
C HIS A 161 -3.40 -10.47 0.04
N ASP A 162 -2.83 -9.28 -0.16
CA ASP A 162 -2.30 -8.81 -1.44
C ASP A 162 -1.27 -9.79 -2.02
N ALA A 163 -0.25 -10.17 -1.22
CA ALA A 163 0.80 -11.12 -1.61
C ALA A 163 0.28 -12.50 -2.07
N LEU A 164 -0.92 -12.86 -1.62
CA LEU A 164 -1.55 -14.14 -1.92
C LEU A 164 -2.53 -14.10 -3.08
N HIS A 165 -3.08 -12.94 -3.42
CA HIS A 165 -4.21 -12.82 -4.35
C HIS A 165 -3.93 -11.92 -5.55
N ALA A 166 -3.03 -10.95 -5.44
CA ALA A 166 -2.70 -10.07 -6.55
C ALA A 166 -2.16 -10.84 -7.76
N GLU A 167 -2.64 -10.49 -8.95
CA GLU A 167 -2.35 -11.17 -10.22
C GLU A 167 -0.84 -11.33 -10.47
N TYR A 168 -0.07 -10.29 -10.16
CA TYR A 168 1.38 -10.23 -10.37
C TYR A 168 2.17 -10.33 -9.07
N GLY A 169 1.64 -11.04 -8.07
CA GLY A 169 2.28 -11.26 -6.77
C GLY A 169 1.95 -10.19 -5.74
N THR A 170 2.21 -8.91 -6.02
CA THR A 170 1.88 -7.78 -5.13
C THR A 170 1.23 -6.66 -5.94
N SER A 171 0.44 -5.80 -5.31
CA SER A 171 -0.21 -4.65 -5.95
C SER A 171 0.07 -3.34 -5.19
N HIS A 172 -0.65 -2.28 -5.56
CA HIS A 172 -0.63 -1.01 -4.85
C HIS A 172 -1.14 -1.14 -3.41
N ALA A 173 -1.86 -2.21 -3.05
CA ALA A 173 -2.35 -2.44 -1.70
C ALA A 173 -1.22 -2.57 -0.67
N LEU A 174 -0.13 -3.27 -1.01
CA LEU A 174 1.05 -3.37 -0.13
C LEU A 174 1.69 -1.99 0.13
N ALA A 175 1.84 -1.18 -0.91
CA ALA A 175 2.38 0.18 -0.77
C ALA A 175 1.44 1.08 0.04
N ALA A 176 0.14 1.03 -0.25
CA ALA A 176 -0.88 1.77 0.49
C ALA A 176 -0.86 1.40 1.98
N ALA A 177 -0.79 0.11 2.31
CA ALA A 177 -0.75 -0.36 3.69
C ALA A 177 0.44 0.23 4.47
N ALA A 178 1.63 0.29 3.85
CA ALA A 178 2.80 0.90 4.48
C ALA A 178 2.64 2.41 4.67
N ASP A 179 2.26 3.13 3.60
CA ASP A 179 2.18 4.59 3.61
C ASP A 179 1.09 5.10 4.55
N TRP A 180 -0.08 4.45 4.60
CA TRP A 180 -1.16 4.79 5.52
C TRP A 180 -0.82 4.49 6.98
N GLY A 181 -0.02 3.47 7.24
CA GLY A 181 0.43 3.13 8.58
C GLY A 181 1.13 4.29 9.29
N ARG A 182 1.78 5.18 8.54
CA ARG A 182 2.48 6.36 9.08
C ARG A 182 1.56 7.37 9.76
N TYR A 183 0.25 7.29 9.52
CA TYR A 183 -0.76 8.18 10.11
C TYR A 183 -1.38 7.63 11.40
N LEU A 184 -1.10 6.37 11.75
CA LEU A 184 -1.71 5.68 12.88
C LEU A 184 -1.45 6.37 14.22
N ASP A 185 -0.24 6.88 14.44
CA ASP A 185 0.14 7.54 15.70
C ASP A 185 -0.69 8.81 15.99
N ARG A 186 -1.39 9.33 14.97
CA ARG A 186 -2.23 10.54 15.04
C ARG A 186 -3.71 10.24 15.17
N LEU A 187 -4.10 8.97 14.99
CA LEU A 187 -5.47 8.50 14.95
C LEU A 187 -5.61 7.35 15.96
N PRO A 188 -5.67 7.64 17.27
CA PRO A 188 -5.67 6.61 18.30
C PRO A 188 -6.98 5.82 18.33
N GLY A 189 -6.91 4.56 18.78
CA GLY A 189 -8.08 3.69 18.89
C GLY A 189 -8.77 3.47 17.55
N ALA A 190 -10.10 3.38 17.55
CA ALA A 190 -10.88 3.12 16.34
C ALA A 190 -10.71 4.17 15.22
N GLU A 191 -10.27 5.40 15.53
CA GLU A 191 -10.00 6.43 14.51
C GLU A 191 -8.87 6.04 13.56
N ALA A 192 -7.96 5.14 13.96
CA ALA A 192 -6.93 4.57 13.07
C ALA A 192 -7.51 3.99 11.77
N MET A 193 -8.79 3.58 11.78
CA MET A 193 -9.45 3.07 10.60
C MET A 193 -9.64 4.11 9.50
N TYR A 194 -9.60 5.41 9.79
CA TYR A 194 -9.55 6.43 8.73
C TYR A 194 -8.28 6.34 7.88
N ALA A 195 -7.15 5.92 8.47
CA ALA A 195 -5.93 5.64 7.71
C ALA A 195 -5.94 4.25 7.07
N ILE A 196 -6.54 3.25 7.72
CA ILE A 196 -6.50 1.86 7.22
C ILE A 196 -7.50 1.61 6.07
N ALA A 197 -8.67 2.26 6.10
CA ALA A 197 -9.76 2.02 5.15
C ALA A 197 -9.38 2.18 3.67
N PRO A 198 -8.55 3.16 3.25
CA PRO A 198 -8.17 3.25 1.85
C PRO A 198 -7.25 2.09 1.40
N ALA A 199 -6.46 1.50 2.30
CA ALA A 199 -5.69 0.28 2.00
C ALA A 199 -6.61 -0.95 1.86
N ILE A 200 -7.68 -1.03 2.66
CA ILE A 200 -8.74 -2.05 2.53
C ILE A 200 -9.39 -1.95 1.15
N ASP A 201 -9.81 -0.74 0.76
CA ASP A 201 -10.49 -0.48 -0.51
C ASP A 201 -9.59 -0.80 -1.71
N MET A 202 -8.33 -0.36 -1.66
CA MET A 202 -7.32 -0.71 -2.66
C MET A 202 -7.11 -2.23 -2.80
N CYS A 203 -6.97 -2.94 -1.68
CA CYS A 203 -6.81 -4.39 -1.68
C CYS A 203 -8.07 -5.09 -2.19
N GLY A 204 -9.25 -4.59 -1.83
CA GLY A 204 -10.54 -5.04 -2.34
C GLY A 204 -10.60 -4.91 -3.86
N GLU A 205 -10.32 -3.73 -4.41
CA GLU A 205 -10.36 -3.46 -5.85
C GLU A 205 -9.39 -4.36 -6.64
N GLU A 206 -8.15 -4.53 -6.17
CA GLU A 206 -7.09 -5.30 -6.87
C GLU A 206 -7.23 -6.82 -6.69
N CYS A 207 -7.80 -7.29 -5.57
CA CYS A 207 -7.89 -8.72 -5.25
C CYS A 207 -9.31 -9.31 -5.33
N GLN A 208 -10.35 -8.50 -5.61
CA GLN A 208 -11.73 -8.96 -5.59
C GLN A 208 -11.93 -10.21 -6.44
N ARG A 209 -12.35 -11.31 -5.79
CA ARG A 209 -12.66 -12.62 -6.38
C ARG A 209 -11.49 -13.28 -7.10
N LEU A 210 -10.26 -12.81 -6.91
CA LEU A 210 -9.07 -13.51 -7.40
C LEU A 210 -8.81 -14.74 -6.54
N PRO A 211 -8.55 -15.90 -7.15
CA PRO A 211 -8.19 -17.09 -6.39
C PRO A 211 -6.86 -16.86 -5.69
N ARG A 212 -6.65 -17.54 -4.56
CA ARG A 212 -5.34 -17.58 -3.92
C ARG A 212 -4.33 -18.16 -4.90
N ARG A 213 -3.21 -17.47 -5.11
CA ARG A 213 -2.12 -17.87 -6.00
C ARG A 213 -1.55 -19.23 -5.58
N GLU A 214 -1.37 -20.12 -6.56
CA GLU A 214 -0.70 -21.40 -6.34
C GLU A 214 0.80 -21.14 -6.15
N ARG A 215 1.32 -21.45 -4.96
CA ARG A 215 2.73 -21.26 -4.63
C ARG A 215 3.52 -22.55 -4.82
N PRO A 216 4.78 -22.46 -5.27
CA PRO A 216 5.65 -23.63 -5.32
C PRO A 216 5.95 -24.14 -3.90
N ARG A 217 6.29 -25.42 -3.81
CA ARG A 217 6.84 -25.98 -2.57
C ARG A 217 8.27 -25.47 -2.39
N ALA A 218 8.63 -25.16 -1.14
CA ALA A 218 9.98 -24.77 -0.78
C ALA A 218 11.01 -25.83 -1.21
N LYS A 219 12.13 -25.40 -1.78
CA LYS A 219 13.20 -26.24 -2.32
C LYS A 219 14.53 -25.92 -1.64
N PRO A 220 15.30 -26.91 -1.15
CA PRO A 220 16.60 -26.65 -0.53
C PRO A 220 17.61 -26.07 -1.54
N GLY A 221 18.66 -25.42 -1.04
CA GLY A 221 19.75 -24.87 -1.86
C GLY A 221 19.52 -23.43 -2.36
N GLY A 222 18.57 -22.71 -1.78
CA GLY A 222 18.38 -21.28 -2.03
C GLY A 222 19.56 -20.45 -1.52
N THR A 223 20.26 -19.78 -2.43
CA THR A 223 21.23 -18.71 -2.17
C THR A 223 20.89 -17.54 -3.09
N LEU A 224 21.48 -16.36 -2.87
CA LEU A 224 21.32 -15.23 -3.79
C LEU A 224 21.62 -15.62 -5.24
N GLU A 225 22.68 -16.40 -5.47
CA GLU A 225 23.13 -16.80 -6.81
C GLU A 225 22.17 -17.79 -7.47
N THR A 226 21.65 -18.78 -6.74
CA THR A 226 20.72 -19.76 -7.31
C THR A 226 19.35 -19.11 -7.60
N ILE A 227 18.90 -18.21 -6.73
CA ILE A 227 17.68 -17.42 -6.94
C ILE A 227 17.84 -16.48 -8.14
N ARG A 228 18.97 -15.77 -8.23
CA ARG A 228 19.29 -14.88 -9.37
C ARG A 228 19.32 -15.64 -10.68
N ALA A 229 19.96 -16.81 -10.72
CA ALA A 229 20.00 -17.64 -11.92
C ALA A 229 18.61 -18.09 -12.38
N ALA A 230 17.72 -18.45 -11.44
CA ALA A 230 16.33 -18.81 -11.76
C ALA A 230 15.52 -17.59 -12.23
N ALA A 231 15.71 -16.43 -11.61
CA ALA A 231 15.07 -15.19 -12.01
C ALA A 231 15.50 -14.75 -13.43
N GLU A 232 16.79 -14.84 -13.75
CA GLU A 232 17.30 -14.56 -15.10
C GLU A 232 16.76 -15.51 -16.16
N ALA A 233 16.54 -16.77 -15.79
CA ALA A 233 15.90 -17.77 -16.64
C ALA A 233 14.37 -17.59 -16.77
N GLU A 234 13.80 -16.55 -16.14
CA GLU A 234 12.35 -16.26 -16.09
C GLU A 234 11.52 -17.39 -15.46
N ASP A 235 12.15 -18.24 -14.64
CA ASP A 235 11.46 -19.31 -13.91
C ASP A 235 11.00 -18.82 -12.54
N ALA A 236 9.84 -18.14 -12.54
CA ALA A 236 9.27 -17.58 -11.32
C ALA A 236 8.95 -18.65 -10.26
N ARG A 237 8.57 -19.88 -10.66
CA ARG A 237 8.27 -20.96 -9.71
C ARG A 237 9.53 -21.48 -9.06
N GLU A 238 10.61 -21.70 -9.81
CA GLU A 238 11.90 -22.14 -9.27
C GLU A 238 12.53 -21.06 -8.37
N ALA A 239 12.52 -19.79 -8.81
CA ALA A 239 13.06 -18.68 -8.04
C ALA A 239 12.36 -18.54 -6.68
N GLU A 240 11.02 -18.58 -6.67
CA GLU A 240 10.24 -18.54 -5.43
C GLU A 240 10.45 -19.80 -4.59
N ALA A 241 10.51 -21.00 -5.18
CA ALA A 241 10.77 -22.24 -4.45
C ALA A 241 12.10 -22.20 -3.66
N LEU A 242 13.16 -21.69 -4.31
CA LEU A 242 14.48 -21.54 -3.71
C LEU A 242 14.49 -20.50 -2.59
N LEU A 243 13.84 -19.35 -2.80
CA LEU A 243 13.69 -18.30 -1.79
C LEU A 243 12.96 -18.83 -0.54
N LEU A 244 11.81 -19.49 -0.74
CA LEU A 244 11.04 -20.07 0.35
C LEU A 244 11.84 -21.17 1.09
N GLY A 245 12.62 -21.97 0.35
CA GLY A 245 13.49 -22.97 0.96
C GLY A 245 14.64 -22.38 1.77
N ALA A 246 15.20 -21.22 1.37
CA ALA A 246 16.19 -20.51 2.16
C ALA A 246 15.60 -20.00 3.48
N ILE A 247 14.40 -19.43 3.43
CA ILE A 247 13.68 -18.96 4.63
C ILE A 247 13.34 -20.14 5.56
N ASP A 248 12.80 -21.22 5.01
CA ASP A 248 12.44 -22.42 5.77
C ASP A 248 13.69 -23.12 6.37
N ALA A 249 14.88 -22.90 5.78
CA ALA A 249 16.18 -23.34 6.31
C ALA A 249 16.78 -22.40 7.38
N GLY A 250 16.10 -21.32 7.74
CA GLY A 250 16.50 -20.41 8.82
C GLY A 250 17.36 -19.21 8.39
N VAL A 251 17.43 -18.89 7.09
CA VAL A 251 18.04 -17.63 6.65
C VAL A 251 17.20 -16.47 7.19
N ALA A 252 17.86 -15.52 7.87
CA ALA A 252 17.20 -14.39 8.50
C ALA A 252 16.46 -13.53 7.44
N PRO A 253 15.24 -13.05 7.73
CA PRO A 253 14.49 -12.18 6.81
C PRO A 253 15.26 -10.93 6.35
N GLN A 254 16.10 -10.35 7.21
CA GLN A 254 16.98 -9.22 6.87
C GLN A 254 18.00 -9.58 5.79
N THR A 255 18.55 -10.79 5.86
CA THR A 255 19.46 -11.31 4.83
C THR A 255 18.72 -11.52 3.51
N ILE A 256 17.48 -12.02 3.57
CA ILE A 256 16.62 -12.15 2.38
C ILE A 256 16.30 -10.78 1.77
N GLU A 257 15.97 -9.78 2.58
CA GLU A 257 15.77 -8.41 2.10
C GLU A 257 17.01 -7.88 1.39
N SER A 258 18.21 -8.11 1.96
CA SER A 258 19.47 -7.73 1.34
C SER A 258 19.72 -8.47 0.02
N TRP A 259 19.38 -9.75 -0.07
CA TRP A 259 19.46 -10.52 -1.32
C TRP A 259 18.54 -9.96 -2.40
N LEU A 260 17.28 -9.67 -2.05
CA LEU A 260 16.32 -9.09 -2.99
C LEU A 260 16.72 -7.66 -3.40
N SER A 261 17.26 -6.86 -2.48
CA SER A 261 17.77 -5.52 -2.78
C SER A 261 18.93 -5.56 -3.78
N ASP A 262 19.80 -6.56 -3.70
CA ASP A 262 20.89 -6.76 -4.66
C ASP A 262 20.39 -7.30 -6.01
N LEU A 263 19.51 -8.31 -5.97
CA LEU A 263 18.91 -8.91 -7.16
C LEU A 263 18.10 -7.89 -7.98
N PHE A 264 17.24 -7.11 -7.33
CA PHE A 264 16.36 -6.16 -8.02
C PHE A 264 17.10 -5.00 -8.68
N ALA A 265 18.41 -4.87 -8.47
CA ALA A 265 19.25 -3.91 -9.16
C ALA A 265 19.62 -4.37 -10.59
N ASP A 266 19.55 -5.67 -10.88
CA ASP A 266 19.96 -6.22 -12.18
C ASP A 266 19.10 -5.68 -13.32
N HIS A 267 17.81 -5.51 -13.07
CA HIS A 267 16.83 -5.07 -14.06
C HIS A 267 15.92 -3.96 -13.53
N PHE A 268 15.48 -3.10 -14.46
CA PHE A 268 14.47 -2.10 -14.16
C PHE A 268 13.09 -2.68 -14.50
N ASN A 269 12.41 -3.29 -13.52
CA ASN A 269 11.16 -4.01 -13.77
C ASN A 269 9.91 -3.21 -13.41
N GLY A 270 8.86 -3.38 -14.22
CA GLY A 270 7.49 -2.97 -13.89
C GLY A 270 7.40 -1.51 -13.47
N PHE A 271 8.04 -0.62 -14.22
CA PHE A 271 8.04 0.82 -13.95
C PHE A 271 8.56 1.21 -12.55
N GLY A 272 9.43 0.36 -11.97
CA GLY A 272 10.04 0.54 -10.65
C GLY A 272 9.24 -0.05 -9.47
N HIS A 273 8.08 -0.67 -9.72
CA HIS A 273 7.22 -1.22 -8.65
C HIS A 273 7.94 -2.20 -7.75
N THR A 274 8.79 -3.06 -8.29
CA THR A 274 9.48 -4.08 -7.48
C THR A 274 10.31 -3.46 -6.37
N LEU A 275 11.14 -2.45 -6.68
CA LEU A 275 11.94 -1.76 -5.67
C LEU A 275 11.08 -0.90 -4.73
N ILE A 276 10.12 -0.14 -5.30
CA ILE A 276 9.22 0.70 -4.50
C ILE A 276 8.52 -0.17 -3.44
N TYR A 277 7.98 -1.32 -3.84
CA TYR A 277 7.23 -2.19 -2.94
C TYR A 277 8.12 -2.95 -1.96
N LEU A 278 9.38 -3.25 -2.32
CA LEU A 278 10.35 -3.78 -1.35
C LEU A 278 10.61 -2.78 -0.23
N MET A 279 10.81 -1.50 -0.55
CA MET A 279 11.01 -0.45 0.46
C MET A 279 9.75 -0.25 1.33
N LYS A 280 8.55 -0.33 0.74
CA LYS A 280 7.30 -0.27 1.50
C LYS A 280 7.07 -1.49 2.39
N ALA A 281 7.41 -2.69 1.91
CA ALA A 281 7.35 -3.91 2.71
C ALA A 281 8.29 -3.85 3.92
N HIS A 282 9.50 -3.30 3.75
CA HIS A 282 10.45 -3.10 4.85
C HIS A 282 9.84 -2.30 6.00
N GLU A 283 9.16 -1.18 5.71
CA GLU A 283 8.50 -0.35 6.72
C GLU A 283 7.45 -1.15 7.51
N LEU A 284 6.64 -1.96 6.82
CA LEU A 284 5.67 -2.84 7.48
C LEU A 284 6.33 -3.91 8.34
N PHE A 285 7.43 -4.51 7.88
CA PHE A 285 8.15 -5.54 8.62
C PHE A 285 8.74 -5.02 9.92
N GLU A 286 9.37 -3.84 9.90
CA GLU A 286 9.92 -3.23 11.10
C GLU A 286 8.84 -2.94 12.14
N LYS A 287 7.64 -2.54 11.70
CA LYS A 287 6.50 -2.25 12.59
C LYS A 287 5.78 -3.49 13.11
N THR A 288 5.98 -4.64 12.48
CA THR A 288 5.25 -5.88 12.80
C THR A 288 6.15 -7.05 13.18
N ASN A 289 7.42 -6.78 13.49
CA ASN A 289 8.42 -7.80 13.79
C ASN A 289 8.48 -8.89 12.70
N TRP A 290 8.54 -8.44 11.44
CA TRP A 290 8.72 -9.29 10.26
C TRP A 290 7.59 -10.30 10.02
N ARG A 291 6.39 -10.01 10.54
CA ARG A 291 5.17 -10.78 10.26
C ARG A 291 4.92 -10.83 8.74
N HIS A 292 4.55 -12.01 8.25
CA HIS A 292 4.24 -12.28 6.84
C HIS A 292 5.39 -12.05 5.84
N ALA A 293 6.61 -11.76 6.31
CA ALA A 293 7.76 -11.49 5.44
C ALA A 293 8.05 -12.63 4.45
N ARG A 294 7.89 -13.88 4.89
CA ARG A 294 8.03 -15.07 4.03
C ARG A 294 7.15 -15.00 2.78
N ASP A 295 5.89 -14.64 2.96
CA ASP A 295 4.90 -14.68 1.89
C ASP A 295 4.98 -13.44 1.01
N ILE A 296 5.23 -12.27 1.60
CA ILE A 296 5.42 -11.01 0.89
C ILE A 296 6.73 -11.04 0.07
N PHE A 297 7.83 -11.59 0.58
CA PHE A 297 9.07 -11.73 -0.20
C PHE A 297 8.90 -12.68 -1.39
N GLY A 298 8.23 -13.82 -1.21
CA GLY A 298 7.90 -14.72 -2.32
C GLY A 298 7.09 -14.03 -3.41
N ALA A 299 6.12 -13.22 -3.01
CA ALA A 299 5.28 -12.45 -3.93
C ALA A 299 6.03 -11.30 -4.64
N LEU A 300 6.93 -10.59 -3.95
CA LEU A 300 7.81 -9.57 -4.54
C LEU A 300 8.78 -10.19 -5.56
N LEU A 301 9.38 -11.34 -5.25
CA LEU A 301 10.23 -12.06 -6.19
C LEU A 301 9.44 -12.56 -7.39
N TYR A 302 8.24 -13.11 -7.18
CA TYR A 302 7.35 -13.47 -8.28
C TYR A 302 7.08 -12.27 -9.19
N ARG A 303 6.72 -11.11 -8.61
CA ARG A 303 6.55 -9.84 -9.33
C ARG A 303 7.77 -9.49 -10.17
N TYR A 304 8.96 -9.54 -9.58
CA TYR A 304 10.22 -9.21 -10.27
C TYR A 304 10.37 -10.02 -11.56
N VAL A 305 10.14 -11.34 -11.48
CA VAL A 305 10.33 -12.26 -12.60
C VAL A 305 9.28 -12.08 -13.70
N VAL A 306 8.01 -11.84 -13.34
CA VAL A 306 6.91 -11.76 -14.34
C VAL A 306 6.68 -10.35 -14.91
N SER A 307 7.22 -9.33 -14.27
CA SER A 307 7.03 -7.94 -14.71
C SER A 307 7.85 -7.62 -15.96
N THR A 308 7.37 -6.69 -16.77
CA THR A 308 8.12 -6.16 -17.91
C THR A 308 9.50 -5.65 -17.49
N ARG A 309 10.57 -6.16 -18.14
CA ARG A 309 11.93 -5.63 -18.04
C ARG A 309 12.04 -4.34 -18.87
N GLU A 310 11.77 -3.20 -18.25
CA GLU A 310 11.72 -1.90 -18.94
C GLU A 310 13.07 -1.53 -19.57
N ASP A 311 14.17 -1.94 -18.94
CA ASP A 311 15.55 -1.74 -19.42
C ASP A 311 15.85 -2.47 -20.75
N THR A 312 15.06 -3.47 -21.12
CA THR A 312 15.18 -4.18 -22.40
C THR A 312 14.41 -3.51 -23.54
N LEU A 313 13.55 -2.53 -23.24
CA LEU A 313 12.70 -1.89 -24.24
C LEU A 313 13.51 -0.91 -25.11
N PRO A 314 13.12 -0.68 -26.38
CA PRO A 314 13.90 0.12 -27.33
C PRO A 314 14.27 1.53 -26.84
N TYR A 315 13.40 2.17 -26.06
CA TYR A 315 13.62 3.52 -25.54
C TYR A 315 14.65 3.60 -24.41
N MET A 316 14.90 2.49 -23.70
CA MET A 316 15.92 2.37 -22.65
C MET A 316 17.27 1.89 -23.19
N LYS A 317 17.31 1.34 -24.40
CA LYS A 317 18.51 0.74 -25.00
C LYS A 317 19.79 1.60 -24.89
N PRO A 318 19.78 2.93 -25.15
CA PRO A 318 21.01 3.73 -25.03
C PRO A 318 21.61 3.75 -23.61
N TYR A 319 20.77 3.64 -22.58
CA TYR A 319 21.21 3.61 -21.18
C TYR A 319 21.69 2.22 -20.80
N ALA A 320 20.95 1.18 -21.21
CA ALA A 320 21.32 -0.21 -20.99
C ALA A 320 22.67 -0.54 -21.66
N ASP A 321 22.89 -0.09 -22.90
CA ASP A 321 24.16 -0.30 -23.62
C ASP A 321 25.33 0.41 -22.89
N ARG A 322 25.11 1.59 -22.28
CA ARG A 322 26.14 2.26 -21.47
C ARG A 322 26.43 1.52 -20.17
N LEU A 323 25.40 1.08 -19.45
CA LEU A 323 25.57 0.31 -18.22
C LEU A 323 26.31 -1.01 -18.49
N ALA A 324 25.93 -1.73 -19.54
CA ALA A 324 26.59 -2.96 -19.96
C ALA A 324 28.08 -2.77 -20.29
N ALA A 325 28.47 -1.60 -20.83
CA ALA A 325 29.87 -1.27 -21.08
C ALA A 325 30.67 -1.03 -19.79
N LEU A 326 30.01 -0.52 -18.73
CA LEU A 326 30.61 -0.28 -17.42
C LEU A 326 30.58 -1.50 -16.48
N GLU A 327 29.76 -2.51 -16.80
CA GLU A 327 29.54 -3.71 -15.99
C GLU A 327 30.85 -4.34 -15.46
N PRO A 328 31.91 -4.53 -16.28
CA PRO A 328 33.17 -5.11 -15.80
C PRO A 328 33.94 -4.23 -14.81
N GLU A 329 33.65 -2.92 -14.76
CA GLU A 329 34.32 -1.94 -13.91
C GLU A 329 33.54 -1.67 -12.60
N LEU A 330 32.29 -2.12 -12.46
CA LEU A 330 31.42 -1.71 -11.33
C LEU A 330 32.03 -2.01 -9.95
N ALA A 331 32.66 -3.17 -9.78
CA ALA A 331 33.29 -3.53 -8.51
C ALA A 331 34.43 -2.56 -8.16
N ALA A 332 35.30 -2.25 -9.13
CA ALA A 332 36.41 -1.32 -8.94
C ALA A 332 35.92 0.13 -8.72
N LEU A 333 34.87 0.55 -9.44
CA LEU A 333 34.24 1.85 -9.25
C LEU A 333 33.66 1.97 -7.84
N HIS A 334 32.95 0.93 -7.37
CA HIS A 334 32.35 0.88 -6.04
C HIS A 334 33.41 0.96 -4.93
N GLU A 335 34.53 0.24 -5.06
CA GLU A 335 35.66 0.32 -4.12
C GLU A 335 36.33 1.71 -4.10
N GLY A 336 36.29 2.44 -5.21
CA GLY A 336 36.86 3.78 -5.35
C GLY A 336 36.00 4.92 -4.80
N LEU A 337 34.78 4.64 -4.34
CA LEU A 337 33.88 5.66 -3.79
C LEU A 337 34.35 6.04 -2.37
N VAL A 338 34.83 7.26 -2.22
CA VAL A 338 35.35 7.79 -0.94
C VAL A 338 34.53 8.96 -0.40
N GLY A 339 33.47 9.34 -1.10
CA GLY A 339 32.75 10.58 -0.87
C GLY A 339 33.50 11.75 -1.48
N ASN A 340 32.82 12.53 -2.32
CA ASN A 340 33.40 13.70 -2.95
C ASN A 340 32.65 14.94 -2.49
N GLU A 341 33.23 15.68 -1.55
CA GLU A 341 32.66 16.94 -1.02
C GLU A 341 32.45 18.01 -2.11
N LYS A 342 33.07 17.85 -3.29
CA LYS A 342 32.92 18.74 -4.44
C LYS A 342 31.91 18.23 -5.48
N PHE A 343 31.22 17.12 -5.21
CA PHE A 343 30.19 16.63 -6.11
C PHE A 343 29.05 17.66 -6.22
N ASP A 344 28.76 18.05 -7.46
CA ASP A 344 27.72 19.02 -7.79
C ASP A 344 26.46 18.27 -8.24
N GLY A 345 25.56 18.03 -7.29
CA GLY A 345 24.27 17.37 -7.54
C GLY A 345 23.37 18.17 -8.49
N ASP A 346 23.45 19.49 -8.47
CA ASP A 346 22.66 20.38 -9.33
C ASP A 346 23.08 20.24 -10.79
N ARG A 347 24.38 20.10 -11.05
CA ARG A 347 24.91 19.86 -12.39
C ARG A 347 24.47 18.50 -12.93
N LEU A 348 24.44 17.46 -12.09
CA LEU A 348 23.90 16.16 -12.49
C LEU A 348 22.40 16.31 -12.81
N ALA A 349 21.63 16.92 -11.92
CA ALA A 349 20.20 17.12 -12.11
C ALA A 349 19.89 17.92 -13.39
N PHE A 350 20.63 18.99 -13.66
CA PHE A 350 20.52 19.77 -14.89
C PHE A 350 20.77 18.93 -16.14
N SER A 351 21.84 18.13 -16.15
CA SER A 351 22.17 17.26 -17.29
C SER A 351 21.06 16.22 -17.55
N VAL A 352 20.47 15.67 -16.49
CA VAL A 352 19.36 14.71 -16.56
C VAL A 352 18.04 15.36 -16.98
N LEU A 353 17.80 16.62 -16.60
CA LEU A 353 16.57 17.34 -16.90
C LEU A 353 16.55 17.90 -18.33
N ASP A 354 17.66 18.52 -18.72
CA ASP A 354 17.71 19.45 -19.85
C ASP A 354 18.75 19.06 -20.91
N GLY A 355 19.65 18.11 -20.61
CA GLY A 355 20.62 17.54 -21.54
C GLY A 355 20.06 16.40 -22.40
N ASN A 356 20.83 15.98 -23.40
CA ASN A 356 20.57 14.76 -24.15
C ASN A 356 21.01 13.50 -23.36
N ALA A 357 20.68 12.31 -23.86
CA ALA A 357 20.97 11.06 -23.15
C ALA A 357 22.47 10.84 -22.89
N LYS A 358 23.34 11.24 -23.83
CA LYS A 358 24.80 11.15 -23.68
C LYS A 358 25.28 12.08 -22.57
N GLU A 359 24.84 13.34 -22.57
CA GLU A 359 25.22 14.33 -21.55
C GLU A 359 24.79 13.89 -20.15
N ALA A 360 23.59 13.33 -20.00
CA ALA A 360 23.11 12.80 -18.74
C ALA A 360 23.97 11.62 -18.24
N LEU A 361 24.26 10.66 -19.12
CA LEU A 361 25.08 9.49 -18.80
C LEU A 361 26.53 9.87 -18.48
N ASP A 362 27.12 10.80 -19.25
CA ASP A 362 28.48 11.29 -19.00
C ASP A 362 28.57 11.98 -17.63
N ALA A 363 27.57 12.78 -17.25
CA ALA A 363 27.57 13.44 -15.95
C ALA A 363 27.56 12.45 -14.77
N LEU A 364 26.79 11.36 -14.88
CA LEU A 364 26.77 10.32 -13.84
C LEU A 364 28.09 9.53 -13.80
N GLU A 365 28.63 9.15 -14.97
CA GLU A 365 29.89 8.42 -15.04
C GLU A 365 31.09 9.27 -14.56
N GLU A 366 31.13 10.55 -14.91
CA GLU A 366 32.13 11.50 -14.42
C GLU A 366 32.08 11.59 -12.89
N ALA A 367 30.88 11.62 -12.29
CA ALA A 367 30.72 11.64 -10.84
C ALA A 367 31.21 10.34 -10.18
N LEU A 368 30.86 9.18 -10.74
CA LEU A 368 31.34 7.87 -10.28
C LEU A 368 32.87 7.79 -10.34
N ARG A 369 33.48 8.16 -11.47
CA ARG A 369 34.94 8.13 -11.65
C ARG A 369 35.66 9.17 -10.80
N ALA A 370 34.99 10.25 -10.42
CA ALA A 370 35.49 11.25 -9.47
C ALA A 370 35.31 10.82 -8.00
N GLY A 371 34.81 9.61 -7.73
CA GLY A 371 34.67 9.05 -6.38
C GLY A 371 33.51 9.63 -5.56
N ALA A 372 32.51 10.26 -6.21
CA ALA A 372 31.30 10.72 -5.54
C ALA A 372 30.54 9.53 -4.96
N ASP A 373 30.03 9.63 -3.73
CA ASP A 373 29.30 8.52 -3.10
C ASP A 373 27.91 8.32 -3.74
N ILE A 374 27.46 7.07 -3.75
CA ILE A 374 26.17 6.67 -4.34
C ILE A 374 24.98 7.43 -3.71
N PRO A 375 24.86 7.58 -2.38
CA PRO A 375 23.79 8.36 -1.77
C PRO A 375 23.73 9.81 -2.28
N SER A 376 24.87 10.49 -2.42
CA SER A 376 24.92 11.85 -2.98
C SER A 376 24.42 11.92 -4.42
N MET A 377 24.81 10.97 -5.27
CA MET A 377 24.30 10.89 -6.65
C MET A 377 22.80 10.59 -6.69
N ALA A 378 22.32 9.67 -5.84
CA ALA A 378 20.90 9.36 -5.72
C ALA A 378 20.08 10.59 -5.30
N ARG A 379 20.57 11.41 -4.36
CA ARG A 379 19.93 12.69 -4.00
C ARG A 379 19.81 13.65 -5.18
N GLY A 380 20.87 13.79 -5.99
CA GLY A 380 20.81 14.59 -7.22
C GLY A 380 19.76 14.09 -8.22
N LEU A 381 19.58 12.77 -8.33
CA LEU A 381 18.53 12.16 -9.14
C LEU A 381 17.12 12.39 -8.56
N VAL A 382 16.95 12.33 -7.24
CA VAL A 382 15.69 12.71 -6.57
C VAL A 382 15.32 14.16 -6.87
N ALA A 383 16.27 15.09 -6.74
CA ALA A 383 16.07 16.50 -7.08
C ALA A 383 15.65 16.67 -8.55
N ALA A 384 16.31 15.95 -9.47
CA ALA A 384 15.92 15.93 -10.89
C ALA A 384 14.49 15.40 -11.09
N ALA A 385 14.11 14.33 -10.39
CA ALA A 385 12.77 13.76 -10.47
C ALA A 385 11.69 14.72 -9.94
N ALA A 386 11.94 15.37 -8.80
CA ALA A 386 11.05 16.38 -8.21
C ALA A 386 10.87 17.60 -9.14
N GLN A 387 11.96 18.09 -9.74
CA GLN A 387 11.89 19.16 -10.72
C GLN A 387 11.12 18.78 -11.97
N ARG A 388 11.29 17.54 -12.46
CA ARG A 388 10.50 17.04 -13.59
C ARG A 388 9.01 16.98 -13.26
N PHE A 389 8.69 16.59 -12.04
CA PHE A 389 7.33 16.55 -11.54
C PHE A 389 6.68 17.95 -11.47
N LEU A 390 7.43 18.98 -11.05
CA LEU A 390 7.01 20.38 -11.17
C LEU A 390 6.82 20.85 -12.62
N ARG A 391 7.58 20.30 -13.56
CA ARG A 391 7.57 20.70 -14.98
C ARG A 391 6.52 19.99 -15.83
N PHE A 392 5.78 19.02 -15.30
CA PHE A 392 4.81 18.25 -16.09
C PHE A 392 3.82 19.16 -16.82
N ASP A 393 3.63 18.94 -18.13
CA ASP A 393 2.69 19.69 -18.96
C ASP A 393 1.26 19.20 -18.73
N PRO A 394 0.37 20.04 -18.17
CA PRO A 394 -1.03 19.66 -17.95
C PRO A 394 -1.78 19.34 -19.26
N LYS A 395 -1.27 19.75 -20.42
CA LYS A 395 -1.83 19.36 -21.72
C LYS A 395 -1.70 17.85 -21.97
N VAL A 396 -0.67 17.20 -21.42
CA VAL A 396 -0.47 15.75 -21.52
C VAL A 396 -1.61 14.99 -20.83
N GLU A 397 -2.04 15.46 -19.65
CA GLU A 397 -3.18 14.87 -18.92
C GLU A 397 -4.49 14.99 -19.70
N ALA A 398 -4.68 16.11 -20.44
CA ALA A 398 -5.86 16.35 -21.25
C ALA A 398 -5.82 15.61 -22.60
N ASP A 399 -4.64 15.20 -23.06
CA ASP A 399 -4.44 14.52 -24.34
C ASP A 399 -4.76 13.03 -24.22
N GLN A 400 -5.91 12.68 -24.78
CA GLN A 400 -6.41 11.30 -24.77
C GLN A 400 -5.70 10.39 -25.79
N ASP A 401 -4.83 10.90 -26.67
CA ASP A 401 -4.05 10.13 -27.66
C ASP A 401 -2.62 9.81 -27.19
N VAL A 402 -2.12 10.57 -26.22
CA VAL A 402 -0.91 10.22 -25.43
C VAL A 402 -1.27 9.09 -24.48
N ALA A 403 -0.37 8.26 -23.94
CA ALA A 403 -0.71 7.24 -22.93
C ALA A 403 -0.42 7.72 -21.49
N GLU A 404 0.62 8.52 -21.36
CA GLU A 404 1.14 9.04 -20.10
C GLU A 404 0.16 10.02 -19.43
N THR A 405 0.18 10.05 -18.09
CA THR A 405 -0.62 10.94 -17.22
C THR A 405 0.22 11.39 -16.03
N TRP A 406 -0.35 12.16 -15.11
CA TRP A 406 0.27 12.45 -13.81
C TRP A 406 0.81 11.22 -13.09
N ILE A 407 0.12 10.08 -13.20
CA ILE A 407 0.53 8.80 -12.59
C ILE A 407 1.90 8.37 -13.11
N TRP A 408 2.24 8.64 -14.38
CA TRP A 408 3.54 8.23 -14.92
C TRP A 408 4.68 9.03 -14.30
N VAL A 409 4.44 10.30 -13.99
CA VAL A 409 5.46 11.16 -13.40
C VAL A 409 5.67 10.87 -11.92
N THR A 410 4.61 10.52 -11.18
CA THR A 410 4.74 10.13 -9.77
C THR A 410 5.67 8.94 -9.59
N HIS A 411 5.60 7.94 -10.47
CA HIS A 411 6.51 6.80 -10.43
C HIS A 411 7.98 7.19 -10.52
N ARG A 412 8.31 8.19 -11.36
CA ARG A 412 9.70 8.66 -11.52
C ARG A 412 10.23 9.21 -10.21
N PHE A 413 9.41 10.01 -9.53
CA PHE A 413 9.75 10.56 -8.23
C PHE A 413 9.83 9.46 -7.16
N THR A 414 8.82 8.60 -7.05
CA THR A 414 8.77 7.57 -6.00
C THR A 414 9.83 6.49 -6.21
N TYR A 415 10.20 6.18 -7.46
CA TYR A 415 11.31 5.26 -7.75
C TYR A 415 12.65 5.89 -7.40
N ALA A 416 12.88 7.17 -7.71
CA ALA A 416 14.10 7.87 -7.30
C ALA A 416 14.26 7.91 -5.77
N SER A 417 13.17 8.18 -5.05
CA SER A 417 13.15 8.13 -3.57
C SER A 417 13.42 6.72 -3.03
N ALA A 418 12.83 5.68 -3.65
CA ALA A 418 13.13 4.29 -3.31
C ALA A 418 14.60 3.92 -3.58
N VAL A 419 15.18 4.41 -4.68
CA VAL A 419 16.60 4.25 -4.99
C VAL A 419 17.48 4.91 -3.93
N ARG A 420 17.20 6.17 -3.54
CA ARG A 420 17.93 6.83 -2.45
C ARG A 420 17.88 6.00 -1.16
N THR A 421 16.71 5.47 -0.83
CA THR A 421 16.50 4.68 0.40
C THR A 421 17.27 3.36 0.37
N VAL A 422 17.23 2.61 -0.74
CA VAL A 422 17.89 1.30 -0.83
C VAL A 422 19.42 1.44 -0.84
N VAL A 423 19.97 2.44 -1.53
CA VAL A 423 21.43 2.59 -1.67
C VAL A 423 22.12 3.07 -0.39
N GLU A 424 21.38 3.65 0.54
CA GLU A 424 21.89 3.95 1.89
C GLU A 424 22.07 2.70 2.76
N ARG A 425 21.39 1.60 2.40
CA ARG A 425 21.39 0.33 3.13
C ARG A 425 22.15 -0.77 2.39
N LEU A 426 22.31 -0.64 1.07
CA LEU A 426 22.96 -1.61 0.20
C LEU A 426 24.42 -1.24 -0.06
N ASN A 427 25.34 -1.99 0.56
CA ASN A 427 26.77 -1.87 0.29
C ASN A 427 27.21 -2.94 -0.74
N SER A 428 26.92 -2.68 -2.02
CA SER A 428 27.21 -3.60 -3.13
C SER A 428 27.44 -2.83 -4.43
N PRO A 429 28.33 -3.30 -5.33
CA PRO A 429 28.46 -2.76 -6.69
C PRO A 429 27.12 -2.69 -7.45
N SER A 430 26.18 -3.59 -7.14
CA SER A 430 24.82 -3.59 -7.69
C SER A 430 24.09 -2.25 -7.45
N ALA A 431 24.40 -1.52 -6.38
CA ALA A 431 23.81 -0.21 -6.09
C ALA A 431 24.07 0.84 -7.20
N ILE A 432 25.15 0.71 -7.97
CA ILE A 432 25.43 1.59 -9.11
C ILE A 432 24.37 1.41 -10.21
N ARG A 433 23.86 0.18 -10.43
CA ARG A 433 22.84 -0.08 -11.46
C ARG A 433 21.56 0.73 -11.20
N TYR A 434 21.16 0.86 -9.93
CA TYR A 434 20.02 1.69 -9.56
C TYR A 434 20.17 3.16 -9.97
N LEU A 435 21.38 3.73 -9.93
CA LEU A 435 21.61 5.11 -10.38
C LEU A 435 21.37 5.24 -11.89
N PHE A 436 21.80 4.26 -12.69
CA PHE A 436 21.57 4.25 -14.14
C PHE A 436 20.10 4.05 -14.47
N HIS A 437 19.42 3.12 -13.80
CA HIS A 437 17.98 2.88 -13.97
C HIS A 437 17.18 4.12 -13.62
N ALA A 438 17.47 4.75 -12.47
CA ALA A 438 16.82 5.99 -12.07
C ALA A 438 17.11 7.12 -13.06
N LEU A 439 18.36 7.32 -13.48
CA LEU A 439 18.72 8.33 -14.47
C LEU A 439 17.97 8.15 -15.78
N ALA A 440 17.94 6.94 -16.33
CA ALA A 440 17.24 6.62 -17.57
C ALA A 440 15.74 6.87 -17.44
N PHE A 441 15.16 6.40 -16.34
CA PHE A 441 13.75 6.56 -16.04
C PHE A 441 13.38 8.04 -15.91
N ILE A 442 14.16 8.80 -15.16
CA ILE A 442 13.96 10.24 -15.03
C ILE A 442 14.12 10.86 -16.43
N HIS A 443 15.25 10.72 -17.12
CA HIS A 443 15.57 11.38 -18.41
C HIS A 443 14.54 11.17 -19.52
N THR A 444 14.03 9.95 -19.68
CA THR A 444 12.99 9.63 -20.68
C THR A 444 11.69 10.41 -20.45
N GLY A 445 11.45 10.88 -19.23
CA GLY A 445 10.29 11.72 -18.88
C GLY A 445 10.29 13.12 -19.49
N ARG A 446 11.42 13.63 -20.01
CA ARG A 446 11.54 15.02 -20.53
C ARG A 446 10.52 15.39 -21.60
N ARG A 447 9.94 14.41 -22.29
CA ARG A 447 8.91 14.61 -23.33
C ARG A 447 7.53 14.96 -22.74
N MET A 448 7.36 14.82 -21.42
CA MET A 448 6.16 15.23 -20.68
C MET A 448 6.31 16.62 -20.03
N ASP A 449 7.49 17.25 -20.12
CA ASP A 449 7.72 18.57 -19.55
C ASP A 449 7.04 19.66 -20.40
N GLN A 450 6.58 20.72 -19.74
CA GLN A 450 6.24 21.97 -20.42
C GLN A 450 7.44 22.47 -21.23
N PRO A 451 7.21 22.99 -22.45
CA PRO A 451 8.24 23.68 -23.20
C PRO A 451 8.89 24.77 -22.35
N ARG A 452 10.21 24.96 -22.43
CA ARG A 452 10.95 25.92 -21.59
C ARG A 452 10.29 27.32 -21.45
N PRO A 453 9.78 27.94 -22.52
CA PRO A 453 9.14 29.26 -22.42
C PRO A 453 7.79 29.26 -21.69
N GLU A 454 7.13 28.10 -21.62
CA GLU A 454 5.80 27.90 -21.02
C GLU A 454 5.88 27.32 -19.60
N ARG A 455 7.08 27.01 -19.10
CA ARG A 455 7.26 26.44 -17.76
C ARG A 455 6.69 27.38 -16.71
N ASP A 456 5.86 26.83 -15.83
CA ASP A 456 5.25 27.57 -14.71
C ASP A 456 6.33 28.25 -13.86
N ARG A 457 6.05 29.47 -13.40
CA ARG A 457 6.91 30.21 -12.48
C ARG A 457 6.23 30.31 -11.13
N PHE A 458 6.91 29.81 -10.10
CA PHE A 458 6.41 29.85 -8.74
C PHE A 458 7.10 30.96 -7.96
N LEU A 459 6.32 31.74 -7.23
CA LEU A 459 6.79 32.85 -6.39
C LEU A 459 6.14 32.70 -5.02
N PRO A 460 6.88 32.87 -3.92
CA PRO A 460 6.30 32.79 -2.58
C PRO A 460 5.18 33.82 -2.45
N ALA A 461 4.02 33.37 -1.97
CA ALA A 461 2.88 34.23 -1.66
C ALA A 461 2.58 34.18 -0.15
N PRO A 462 2.31 35.32 0.50
CA PRO A 462 1.81 35.30 1.87
C PRO A 462 0.39 34.74 1.89
N GLY A 463 0.06 33.96 2.91
CA GLY A 463 -1.27 33.39 3.12
C GLY A 463 -1.25 32.29 4.17
N THR A 464 -2.36 31.57 4.29
CA THR A 464 -2.52 30.49 5.27
C THR A 464 -2.64 29.12 4.59
N VAL A 465 -2.64 28.04 5.40
CA VAL A 465 -2.94 26.70 4.90
C VAL A 465 -4.35 26.61 4.30
N GLU A 466 -5.32 27.37 4.80
CA GLU A 466 -6.67 27.44 4.23
C GLU A 466 -6.68 28.02 2.82
N ASP A 467 -5.88 29.06 2.56
CA ASP A 467 -5.74 29.64 1.21
C ASP A 467 -5.15 28.61 0.24
N MET A 468 -4.11 27.88 0.68
CA MET A 468 -3.52 26.80 -0.11
C MET A 468 -4.53 25.67 -0.39
N LEU A 469 -5.25 25.20 0.63
CA LEU A 469 -6.26 24.15 0.46
C LEU A 469 -7.41 24.60 -0.43
N ALA A 470 -7.81 25.87 -0.36
CA ALA A 470 -8.80 26.45 -1.28
C ALA A 470 -8.29 26.44 -2.73
N ALA A 471 -7.03 26.80 -2.97
CA ALA A 471 -6.40 26.72 -4.28
C ALA A 471 -6.33 25.26 -4.81
N ILE A 472 -5.96 24.30 -3.95
CA ILE A 472 -5.97 22.87 -4.29
C ILE A 472 -7.38 22.43 -4.71
N ARG A 473 -8.41 22.71 -3.89
CA ARG A 473 -9.80 22.35 -4.21
C ARG A 473 -10.33 23.06 -5.46
N GLY A 474 -9.88 24.29 -5.71
CA GLY A 474 -10.25 25.09 -6.88
C GLY A 474 -9.53 24.70 -8.18
N GLY A 475 -8.51 23.84 -8.11
CA GLY A 475 -7.71 23.48 -9.29
C GLY A 475 -6.67 24.54 -9.69
N ASP A 476 -6.37 25.50 -8.80
CA ASP A 476 -5.37 26.54 -9.03
C ASP A 476 -3.97 26.05 -8.66
N ARG A 477 -3.33 25.40 -9.65
CA ARG A 477 -2.01 24.78 -9.50
C ARG A 477 -0.92 25.77 -9.13
N ILE A 478 -0.95 26.98 -9.71
CA ILE A 478 0.09 27.99 -9.48
C ILE A 478 -0.13 28.64 -8.12
N GLY A 479 -1.38 29.02 -7.80
CA GLY A 479 -1.72 29.58 -6.50
C GLY A 479 -1.42 28.62 -5.35
N ALA A 480 -1.77 27.34 -5.49
CA ALA A 480 -1.48 26.33 -4.46
C ALA A 480 0.03 26.20 -4.18
N VAL A 481 0.85 26.15 -5.23
CA VAL A 481 2.31 26.06 -5.08
C VAL A 481 2.90 27.34 -4.50
N ASN A 482 2.43 28.51 -4.92
CA ASN A 482 2.89 29.79 -4.40
C ASN A 482 2.60 29.95 -2.90
N GLN A 483 1.41 29.52 -2.44
CA GLN A 483 1.05 29.51 -1.03
C GLN A 483 1.89 28.51 -0.23
N ALA A 484 2.06 27.29 -0.74
CA ALA A 484 2.92 26.30 -0.10
C ALA A 484 4.37 26.77 0.02
N LEU A 485 4.92 27.42 -1.02
CA LEU A 485 6.26 27.99 -1.00
C LEU A 485 6.37 29.11 0.04
N GLY A 486 5.39 30.02 0.13
CA GLY A 486 5.35 31.06 1.16
C GLY A 486 5.35 30.49 2.58
N LEU A 487 4.57 29.44 2.84
CA LEU A 487 4.54 28.74 4.13
C LEU A 487 5.89 28.09 4.47
N LEU A 488 6.54 27.45 3.49
CA LEU A 488 7.86 26.84 3.68
C LEU A 488 8.93 27.90 3.99
N GLU A 489 8.94 29.03 3.27
CA GLU A 489 9.86 30.15 3.53
C GLU A 489 9.59 30.84 4.89
N ALA A 490 8.35 30.83 5.37
CA ALA A 490 7.97 31.31 6.69
C ALA A 490 8.33 30.33 7.84
N GLY A 491 8.88 29.15 7.53
CA GLY A 491 9.21 28.13 8.53
C GLY A 491 8.00 27.31 9.02
N GLU A 492 6.89 27.32 8.28
CA GLU A 492 5.63 26.64 8.64
C GLU A 492 5.49 25.23 8.04
N ALA A 493 6.61 24.56 7.72
CA ALA A 493 6.62 23.23 7.11
C ALA A 493 5.78 22.20 7.88
N ALA A 494 5.84 22.22 9.21
CA ALA A 494 5.03 21.32 10.04
C ALA A 494 3.52 21.60 9.94
N THR A 495 3.12 22.87 9.81
CA THR A 495 1.71 23.26 9.62
C THR A 495 1.21 22.84 8.24
N LEU A 496 2.02 23.11 7.21
CA LEU A 496 1.77 22.67 5.84
C LEU A 496 1.60 21.15 5.75
N ARG A 497 2.53 20.40 6.35
CA ARG A 497 2.48 18.94 6.41
C ARG A 497 1.17 18.45 7.02
N ARG A 498 0.80 18.96 8.20
CA ARG A 498 -0.46 18.59 8.85
C ARG A 498 -1.68 18.88 7.98
N ALA A 499 -1.70 20.01 7.29
CA ALA A 499 -2.81 20.38 6.42
C ALA A 499 -2.95 19.44 5.21
N LEU A 500 -1.84 19.08 4.54
CA LEU A 500 -1.86 18.13 3.43
C LEU A 500 -2.25 16.72 3.88
N GLU A 501 -1.73 16.29 5.02
CA GLU A 501 -2.07 15.00 5.63
C GLU A 501 -3.57 14.92 6.00
N SER A 502 -4.13 15.97 6.59
CA SER A 502 -5.57 16.06 6.85
C SER A 502 -6.39 16.09 5.57
N PHE A 503 -5.95 16.82 4.55
CA PHE A 503 -6.59 16.80 3.22
C PHE A 503 -6.62 15.39 2.63
N LEU A 504 -5.56 14.61 2.82
CA LEU A 504 -5.50 13.21 2.43
C LEU A 504 -6.39 12.28 3.28
N LEU A 505 -7.01 12.74 4.37
CA LEU A 505 -7.97 11.93 5.13
C LEU A 505 -9.43 12.28 4.83
N GLU A 506 -9.69 13.33 4.03
CA GLU A 506 -11.04 13.85 3.73
C GLU A 506 -11.86 12.99 2.74
N ASP A 507 -11.38 11.79 2.36
CA ASP A 507 -12.02 10.85 1.40
C ASP A 507 -12.63 11.55 0.16
N PRO A 508 -11.81 12.05 -0.77
CA PRO A 508 -12.33 12.60 -2.00
C PRO A 508 -12.88 11.46 -2.85
N ALA A 509 -14.10 11.61 -3.39
CA ALA A 509 -14.76 10.66 -4.30
C ALA A 509 -13.95 10.42 -5.60
N ILE A 510 -12.80 9.77 -5.46
CA ILE A 510 -11.73 9.53 -6.43
C ILE A 510 -11.46 8.03 -6.37
N ARG A 511 -11.11 7.43 -7.52
CA ARG A 511 -10.80 5.99 -7.54
C ARG A 511 -9.60 5.67 -6.63
N PRO A 512 -9.61 4.52 -5.93
CA PRO A 512 -8.56 4.14 -4.99
C PRO A 512 -7.15 4.26 -5.58
N ILE A 513 -6.99 3.88 -6.85
CA ILE A 513 -5.67 3.91 -7.52
C ILE A 513 -5.08 5.32 -7.61
N VAL A 514 -5.89 6.33 -7.93
CA VAL A 514 -5.42 7.72 -8.00
C VAL A 514 -5.07 8.18 -6.58
N TRP A 515 -5.88 7.82 -5.60
CA TRP A 515 -5.67 8.19 -4.21
C TRP A 515 -4.36 7.63 -3.63
N THR A 516 -4.09 6.34 -3.84
CA THR A 516 -2.84 5.71 -3.43
C THR A 516 -1.62 6.38 -4.07
N HIS A 517 -1.71 6.83 -5.31
CA HIS A 517 -0.63 7.59 -5.95
C HIS A 517 -0.40 8.96 -5.30
N LEU A 518 -1.49 9.70 -5.01
CA LEU A 518 -1.42 10.99 -4.33
C LEU A 518 -0.74 10.85 -2.97
N LEU A 519 -1.18 9.89 -2.15
CA LEU A 519 -0.59 9.59 -0.85
C LEU A 519 0.89 9.21 -0.96
N LYS A 520 1.22 8.17 -1.74
CA LYS A 520 2.60 7.67 -1.91
C LYS A 520 3.55 8.79 -2.29
N THR A 521 3.10 9.70 -3.15
CA THR A 521 3.89 10.84 -3.60
C THR A 521 4.03 11.92 -2.55
N VAL A 522 2.96 12.29 -1.82
CA VAL A 522 3.04 13.27 -0.72
C VAL A 522 3.92 12.73 0.41
N THR A 523 3.78 11.46 0.75
CA THR A 523 4.59 10.77 1.74
C THR A 523 6.07 10.76 1.35
N ALA A 524 6.40 10.35 0.12
CA ALA A 524 7.78 10.41 -0.38
C ALA A 524 8.30 11.85 -0.43
N ALA A 525 7.46 12.84 -0.76
CA ALA A 525 7.87 14.24 -0.78
C ALA A 525 8.30 14.76 0.59
N TRP A 526 7.61 14.36 1.65
CA TRP A 526 8.01 14.68 3.02
C TRP A 526 9.25 13.91 3.48
N ASP A 527 9.41 12.64 3.09
CA ASP A 527 10.63 11.88 3.38
C ASP A 527 11.87 12.57 2.78
N GLU A 528 11.76 13.02 1.53
CA GLU A 528 12.85 13.73 0.86
C GLU A 528 13.07 15.12 1.46
N TYR A 529 12.00 15.85 1.83
CA TYR A 529 12.11 17.13 2.53
C TYR A 529 12.86 17.01 3.87
N ASP A 530 12.49 16.02 4.68
CA ASP A 530 13.11 15.76 5.99
C ASP A 530 14.57 15.32 5.82
N HIS A 531 14.86 14.53 4.78
CA HIS A 531 16.21 14.02 4.50
C HIS A 531 17.20 15.14 4.13
N VAL A 532 16.76 16.16 3.37
CA VAL A 532 17.61 17.29 2.98
C VAL A 532 17.28 18.58 3.73
N HIS A 533 16.76 18.48 4.96
CA HIS A 533 16.27 19.64 5.72
C HIS A 533 17.27 20.81 5.75
N GLY A 534 16.83 21.98 5.25
CA GLY A 534 17.65 23.18 5.12
C GLY A 534 18.42 23.32 3.79
N HIS A 535 18.36 22.33 2.89
CA HIS A 535 18.84 22.45 1.51
C HIS A 535 17.78 23.13 0.62
N PRO A 536 18.16 24.03 -0.30
CA PRO A 536 17.22 24.68 -1.23
C PRO A 536 16.35 23.71 -2.04
N ASP A 537 16.87 22.51 -2.34
CA ASP A 537 16.14 21.47 -3.08
C ASP A 537 15.06 20.75 -2.27
N GLY A 538 15.09 20.85 -0.93
CA GLY A 538 14.14 20.14 -0.06
C GLY A 538 12.69 20.53 -0.34
N ASN A 539 12.46 21.79 -0.72
CA ASN A 539 11.12 22.28 -1.02
C ASN A 539 10.54 21.67 -2.31
N ALA A 540 11.37 21.33 -3.31
CA ALA A 540 10.90 21.00 -4.65
C ALA A 540 9.94 19.79 -4.65
N ALA A 541 10.25 18.76 -3.86
CA ALA A 541 9.41 17.57 -3.76
C ALA A 541 8.02 17.88 -3.20
N VAL A 542 7.94 18.66 -2.11
CA VAL A 542 6.68 19.06 -1.47
C VAL A 542 5.86 19.94 -2.39
N LEU A 543 6.48 20.93 -3.04
CA LEU A 543 5.82 21.81 -4.00
C LEU A 543 5.28 21.02 -5.20
N ALA A 544 6.01 20.01 -5.68
CA ALA A 544 5.56 19.16 -6.77
C ALA A 544 4.31 18.35 -6.38
N ALA A 545 4.29 17.81 -5.17
CA ALA A 545 3.14 17.09 -4.63
C ALA A 545 1.91 18.01 -4.50
N VAL A 546 2.09 19.25 -4.00
CA VAL A 546 1.02 20.27 -3.95
C VAL A 546 0.49 20.60 -5.34
N ARG A 547 1.37 20.80 -6.33
CA ARG A 547 0.98 21.06 -7.72
C ARG A 547 0.11 19.94 -8.27
N MET A 548 0.45 18.69 -7.99
CA MET A 548 -0.33 17.53 -8.42
C MET A 548 -1.70 17.47 -7.73
N LEU A 549 -1.77 17.68 -6.42
CA LEU A 549 -3.05 17.72 -5.69
C LEU A 549 -3.99 18.77 -6.30
N ALA A 550 -3.47 19.96 -6.62
CA ALA A 550 -4.20 21.03 -7.29
C ALA A 550 -4.50 20.76 -8.77
N SER A 551 -3.98 19.68 -9.36
CA SER A 551 -4.22 19.36 -10.77
C SER A 551 -5.42 18.46 -11.02
N HIS A 552 -5.98 17.88 -9.95
CA HIS A 552 -7.08 16.90 -9.97
C HIS A 552 -6.85 15.80 -11.02
N PRO A 553 -5.81 14.95 -10.85
CA PRO A 553 -5.50 13.89 -11.80
C PRO A 553 -6.74 13.04 -12.09
N ARG A 554 -7.00 12.76 -13.37
CA ARG A 554 -8.19 12.03 -13.78
C ARG A 554 -7.77 10.71 -14.39
N GLU A 555 -8.53 9.66 -14.07
CA GLU A 555 -8.42 8.46 -14.87
C GLU A 555 -9.05 8.69 -16.25
N ARG A 556 -8.50 8.03 -17.26
CA ARG A 556 -9.01 8.11 -18.64
C ARG A 556 -10.40 7.54 -18.72
N SER A 557 -11.27 8.20 -19.48
CA SER A 557 -12.62 7.69 -19.71
C SER A 557 -12.59 6.41 -20.57
N LEU A 558 -13.49 5.48 -20.28
CA LEU A 558 -13.68 4.24 -21.04
C LEU A 558 -13.83 4.49 -22.55
N ASN A 559 -14.55 5.56 -22.92
CA ASN A 559 -14.71 5.96 -24.32
C ASN A 559 -13.39 6.40 -24.98
N GLY A 560 -12.46 6.96 -24.21
CA GLY A 560 -11.10 7.24 -24.69
C GLY A 560 -10.35 5.96 -25.05
N GLN A 561 -10.49 4.89 -24.25
CA GLN A 561 -9.91 3.58 -24.55
C GLN A 561 -10.54 2.96 -25.81
N VAL A 562 -11.87 3.06 -25.98
CA VAL A 562 -12.54 2.62 -27.22
C VAL A 562 -11.99 3.37 -28.43
N ARG A 563 -11.84 4.70 -28.36
CA ARG A 563 -11.27 5.47 -29.47
C ARG A 563 -9.83 5.05 -29.77
N THR A 564 -9.02 4.85 -28.73
CA THR A 564 -7.63 4.37 -28.84
C THR A 564 -7.59 3.00 -29.54
N ALA A 565 -8.46 2.07 -29.14
CA ALA A 565 -8.56 0.76 -29.75
C ALA A 565 -9.07 0.83 -31.21
N LEU A 566 -10.05 1.68 -31.52
CA LEU A 566 -10.54 1.87 -32.89
C LEU A 566 -9.43 2.40 -33.80
N ARG A 567 -8.66 3.40 -33.37
CA ARG A 567 -7.54 3.92 -34.16
C ARG A 567 -6.49 2.86 -34.44
N TRP A 568 -6.16 2.04 -33.45
CA TRP A 568 -5.20 0.95 -33.64
C TRP A 568 -5.75 -0.15 -34.56
N VAL A 569 -6.94 -0.69 -34.25
CA VAL A 569 -7.49 -1.89 -34.91
C VAL A 569 -8.07 -1.57 -36.28
N VAL A 570 -8.72 -0.42 -36.45
CA VAL A 570 -9.42 -0.03 -37.69
C VAL A 570 -8.55 0.85 -38.57
N GLU A 571 -7.84 1.83 -37.99
CA GLU A 571 -7.07 2.83 -38.75
C GLU A 571 -5.59 2.46 -38.88
N GLY A 572 -5.10 1.45 -38.16
CA GLY A 572 -3.69 1.06 -38.13
C GLY A 572 -2.79 2.07 -37.40
N ILE A 573 -3.37 3.00 -36.63
CA ILE A 573 -2.64 4.06 -35.92
C ILE A 573 -2.40 3.62 -34.47
N ILE A 574 -1.12 3.37 -34.15
CA ILE A 574 -0.71 2.98 -32.79
C ILE A 574 -0.75 4.22 -31.87
N PRO A 575 -1.22 4.09 -30.61
CA PRO A 575 -1.23 5.18 -29.65
C PRO A 575 0.18 5.74 -29.41
N LYS A 576 0.29 7.06 -29.26
CA LYS A 576 1.58 7.71 -29.05
C LYS A 576 1.97 7.54 -27.58
N LYS A 577 3.03 6.78 -27.32
CA LYS A 577 3.71 6.79 -26.03
C LYS A 577 4.82 7.82 -26.09
N LEU A 578 4.67 8.92 -25.34
CA LEU A 578 5.68 9.97 -25.32
C LEU A 578 7.02 9.43 -24.85
N THR A 579 7.08 8.51 -23.90
CA THR A 579 8.35 8.05 -23.33
C THR A 579 9.01 6.95 -24.14
N GLN A 580 8.32 6.37 -25.14
CA GLN A 580 8.82 5.26 -25.97
C GLN A 580 9.32 5.71 -27.35
#